data_AF-A0A328PAX4-F1
#
_entry.id   AF-A0A328PAX4-F1
#
_cell.length_a   1.000
_cell.length_b   1.000
_cell.length_c   1.000
_cell.angle_alpha   90.00
_cell.angle_beta   90.00
_cell.angle_gamma   90.00
#
_symmetry.space_group_name_H-M   'P 1'
#
loop_
_entity.id
_entity.type
_entity.pdbx_description
1 polymer ?
#
loop_
_entity_poly.entity_id
_entity_poly.type
_entity_poly.pdbx_seq_one_letter_code
_entity_poly.pdbx_strand_id
1 'polypeptide(L)'
;MEKIFLREDLSPKDKLLTCLFWATRKTIREVGCAPLRINEIKTSTKIYKPHGKKLLKLSPPILENIIDDMRNGRTVSFELSMGEESLKVYIDDRSFAVASKRTEDLEKEITDKIGEEMKRKKPDFCQTFMPKIMPQ
;
A
#
# COMPACT_ATOMS: atom_id res chain seq x y z
N MET A 1 1.03 3.50 15.76
CA MET A 1 0.65 2.71 14.58
C MET A 1 -0.39 1.67 14.97
N GLU A 2 -1.62 1.93 14.56
CA GLU A 2 -2.74 1.01 14.71
C GLU A 2 -2.68 -0.09 13.64
N LYS A 3 -3.12 -1.30 14.00
CA LYS A 3 -3.13 -2.47 13.13
C LYS A 3 -4.57 -2.94 12.95
N ILE A 4 -4.99 -3.09 11.70
CA ILE A 4 -6.32 -3.62 11.36
C ILE A 4 -6.20 -5.02 10.75
N PHE A 5 -7.27 -5.81 10.92
CA PHE A 5 -7.37 -7.13 10.32
C PHE A 5 -8.06 -7.06 8.96
N LEU A 6 -7.49 -7.80 8.01
CA LEU A 6 -7.99 -7.95 6.65
C LEU A 6 -8.85 -9.20 6.55
N ARG A 7 -9.77 -9.19 5.60
CA ARG A 7 -10.67 -10.33 5.37
C ARG A 7 -10.00 -11.51 4.72
N GLU A 8 -10.24 -12.71 5.23
CA GLU A 8 -9.58 -13.92 4.76
C GLU A 8 -10.02 -14.35 3.34
N ASP A 9 -11.24 -14.03 2.92
CA ASP A 9 -11.81 -14.47 1.65
C ASP A 9 -11.33 -13.66 0.43
N LEU A 10 -10.57 -12.57 0.65
CA LEU A 10 -9.97 -11.77 -0.41
C LEU A 10 -8.61 -12.33 -0.82
N SER A 11 -8.30 -12.26 -2.12
CA SER A 11 -6.97 -12.63 -2.58
C SER A 11 -5.92 -11.66 -2.00
N PRO A 12 -4.68 -12.11 -1.73
CA PRO A 12 -3.60 -11.23 -1.26
C PRO A 12 -3.35 -10.05 -2.21
N LYS A 13 -3.57 -10.26 -3.51
CA LYS A 13 -3.45 -9.22 -4.53
C LYS A 13 -4.52 -8.14 -4.34
N ASP A 14 -5.77 -8.54 -4.15
CA ASP A 14 -6.86 -7.57 -3.94
C ASP A 14 -6.67 -6.81 -2.62
N LYS A 15 -6.26 -7.51 -1.54
CA LYS A 15 -5.88 -6.88 -0.26
C LYS A 15 -4.82 -5.81 -0.47
N LEU A 16 -3.73 -6.16 -1.15
CA LEU A 16 -2.62 -5.24 -1.43
C LEU A 16 -3.09 -4.01 -2.22
N LEU A 17 -3.82 -4.22 -3.32
CA LEU A 17 -4.26 -3.15 -4.19
C LEU A 17 -5.26 -2.22 -3.51
N THR A 18 -6.23 -2.77 -2.79
CA THR A 18 -7.19 -1.98 -2.01
C THR A 18 -6.50 -1.16 -0.93
N CYS A 19 -5.58 -1.75 -0.17
CA CYS A 19 -4.87 -1.05 0.90
C CYS A 19 -3.99 0.08 0.35
N LEU A 20 -3.18 -0.20 -0.67
CA LEU A 20 -2.33 0.82 -1.32
C LEU A 20 -3.17 1.93 -1.95
N PHE A 21 -4.31 1.59 -2.56
CA PHE A 21 -5.23 2.56 -3.14
C PHE A 21 -5.77 3.52 -2.08
N TRP A 22 -6.33 3.01 -0.98
CA TRP A 22 -6.94 3.86 0.04
C TRP A 22 -5.91 4.65 0.85
N ALA A 23 -4.75 4.06 1.17
CA ALA A 23 -3.63 4.79 1.75
C ALA A 23 -3.23 5.97 0.87
N THR A 24 -3.02 5.73 -0.43
CA THR A 24 -2.68 6.79 -1.40
C THR A 24 -3.80 7.82 -1.53
N ARG A 25 -5.05 7.38 -1.66
CA ARG A 25 -6.19 8.27 -1.92
C ARG A 25 -6.45 9.22 -0.76
N LYS A 26 -6.29 8.74 0.47
CA LYS A 26 -6.39 9.54 1.69
C LYS A 26 -5.26 10.54 1.79
N THR A 27 -4.02 10.14 1.55
CA THR A 27 -2.90 11.10 1.55
C THR A 27 -3.06 12.18 0.48
N ILE A 28 -3.50 11.84 -0.73
CA ILE A 28 -3.78 12.84 -1.79
C ILE A 28 -4.81 13.88 -1.35
N ARG A 29 -5.77 13.53 -0.48
CA ARG A 29 -6.72 14.52 0.05
C ARG A 29 -6.04 15.55 0.95
N GLU A 30 -5.04 15.12 1.72
CA GLU A 30 -4.28 15.99 2.62
C GLU A 30 -3.23 16.83 1.90
N VAL A 31 -2.44 16.22 1.01
CA VAL A 31 -1.28 16.89 0.37
C VAL A 31 -1.57 17.47 -1.02
N GLY A 32 -2.78 17.27 -1.54
CA GLY A 32 -3.17 17.70 -2.88
C GLY A 32 -2.61 16.81 -4.01
N CYS A 33 -2.43 17.38 -5.20
CA CYS A 33 -2.16 16.66 -6.45
C CYS A 33 -0.71 16.14 -6.60
N ALA A 34 -0.02 15.86 -5.50
CA ALA A 34 1.36 15.38 -5.56
C ALA A 34 1.43 13.93 -6.09
N PRO A 35 2.42 13.60 -6.95
CA PRO A 35 2.56 12.25 -7.49
C PRO A 35 3.02 11.27 -6.41
N LEU A 36 2.42 10.07 -6.42
CA LEU A 36 2.87 8.94 -5.60
C LEU A 36 4.25 8.47 -6.06
N ARG A 37 5.17 8.29 -5.11
CA ARG A 37 6.45 7.62 -5.29
C ARG A 37 6.58 6.46 -4.32
N ILE A 38 6.97 5.29 -4.85
CA ILE A 38 7.41 4.15 -4.03
C ILE A 38 8.92 4.28 -3.90
N ASN A 39 9.41 4.55 -2.70
CA ASN A 39 10.84 4.74 -2.42
C ASN A 39 11.53 3.43 -2.05
N GLU A 40 10.81 2.53 -1.38
CA GLU A 40 11.32 1.21 -1.00
C GLU A 40 10.16 0.21 -0.92
N ILE A 41 10.43 -1.02 -1.34
CA ILE A 41 9.60 -2.19 -1.01
C ILE A 41 10.53 -3.21 -0.36
N LYS A 42 10.19 -3.66 0.83
CA LYS A 42 10.98 -4.67 1.55
C LYS A 42 10.12 -5.90 1.78
N THR A 43 10.57 -7.00 1.20
CA THR A 43 10.09 -8.35 1.45
C THR A 43 11.07 -9.07 2.38
N SER A 44 10.73 -10.26 2.81
CA SER A 44 11.56 -11.16 3.60
C SER A 44 12.86 -11.56 2.91
N THR A 45 12.86 -11.54 1.57
CA THR A 45 13.97 -12.02 0.73
C THR A 45 14.72 -10.89 0.02
N LYS A 46 14.07 -9.74 -0.19
CA LYS A 46 14.64 -8.68 -1.04
C LYS A 46 14.18 -7.29 -0.64
N ILE A 47 15.07 -6.32 -0.86
CA ILE A 47 14.76 -4.89 -0.80
C ILE A 47 14.82 -4.35 -2.23
N TYR A 48 13.72 -3.74 -2.67
CA TYR A 48 13.60 -3.08 -3.96
C TYR A 48 13.66 -1.57 -3.76
N LYS A 49 14.52 -0.91 -4.55
CA LYS A 49 14.68 0.54 -4.58
C LYS A 49 14.61 1.05 -6.02
N PRO A 50 14.19 2.30 -6.24
CA PRO A 50 14.34 2.97 -7.53
C PRO A 50 15.78 2.85 -8.06
N HIS A 51 15.93 2.59 -9.35
CA HIS A 51 17.23 2.54 -10.01
C HIS A 51 17.45 3.79 -10.86
N GLY A 52 18.40 4.63 -10.46
CA GLY A 52 18.70 5.90 -11.12
C GLY A 52 17.47 6.82 -11.15
N LYS A 53 17.08 7.27 -12.35
CA LYS A 53 15.93 8.16 -12.57
C LYS A 53 14.59 7.42 -12.71
N LYS A 54 14.58 6.09 -12.72
CA LYS A 54 13.35 5.30 -12.93
C LYS A 54 12.55 5.19 -11.63
N LEU A 55 11.23 5.36 -11.75
CA LEU A 55 10.30 5.11 -10.64
C LEU A 55 10.25 3.61 -10.33
N LEU A 56 10.21 3.26 -9.04
CA LEU A 56 9.93 1.90 -8.62
C LEU A 56 8.43 1.62 -8.81
N LYS A 57 8.12 0.51 -9.48
CA LYS A 57 6.76 0.04 -9.73
C LYS A 57 6.67 -1.46 -9.42
N LEU A 58 5.47 -1.93 -9.14
CA LEU A 58 5.10 -3.33 -8.95
C LEU A 58 5.13 -4.09 -10.29
N SER A 59 6.32 -4.25 -10.86
CA SER A 59 6.53 -5.15 -12.00
C SER A 59 6.10 -6.58 -11.64
N PRO A 60 5.74 -7.44 -12.61
CA PRO A 60 5.25 -8.78 -12.32
C PRO A 60 6.15 -9.59 -11.35
N PRO A 61 7.49 -9.61 -11.49
CA PRO A 61 8.35 -10.33 -10.54
C PRO A 61 8.33 -9.75 -9.11
N ILE A 62 8.20 -8.41 -9.00
CA ILE A 62 8.09 -7.74 -7.70
C ILE A 62 6.75 -8.08 -7.05
N LEU A 63 5.67 -8.00 -7.81
CA LEU A 63 4.33 -8.33 -7.34
C LEU A 63 4.26 -9.78 -6.88
N GLU A 64 4.76 -10.74 -7.67
CA GLU A 64 4.79 -12.16 -7.30
C GLU A 64 5.55 -12.39 -5.99
N ASN A 65 6.70 -11.74 -5.80
CA ASN A 65 7.47 -11.85 -4.56
C ASN A 65 6.73 -11.27 -3.34
N ILE A 66 6.01 -10.15 -3.50
CA ILE A 66 5.17 -9.57 -2.45
C ILE A 66 4.01 -10.52 -2.09
N ILE A 67 3.32 -11.05 -3.11
CA ILE A 67 2.17 -11.94 -2.91
C ILE A 67 2.59 -13.25 -2.25
N ASP A 68 3.74 -13.80 -2.62
CA ASP A 68 4.31 -14.99 -1.96
C ASP A 68 4.58 -14.71 -0.48
N ASP A 69 5.20 -13.58 -0.14
CA ASP A 69 5.43 -13.19 1.24
C ASP A 69 4.14 -13.08 2.05
N MET A 70 3.15 -12.35 1.52
CA MET A 70 1.86 -12.18 2.18
C MET A 70 1.21 -13.53 2.46
N ARG A 71 1.14 -14.43 1.46
CA ARG A 71 0.56 -15.77 1.61
C ARG A 71 1.25 -16.61 2.68
N ASN A 72 2.56 -16.46 2.82
CA ASN A 72 3.34 -17.15 3.86
C ASN A 72 3.31 -16.43 5.22
N GLY A 73 2.43 -15.43 5.39
CA GLY A 73 2.30 -14.66 6.63
C GLY A 73 3.47 -13.73 6.91
N ARG A 74 4.33 -13.47 5.91
CA ARG A 74 5.48 -12.57 6.03
C ARG A 74 5.04 -11.15 5.70
N THR A 75 5.33 -10.22 6.59
CA THR A 75 4.99 -8.81 6.41
C THR A 75 5.90 -8.17 5.37
N VAL A 76 5.28 -7.52 4.38
CA VAL A 76 5.94 -6.65 3.40
C VAL A 76 5.78 -5.20 3.85
N SER A 77 6.85 -4.42 3.75
CA SER A 77 6.80 -2.99 4.04
C SER A 77 7.04 -2.13 2.80
N PHE A 78 6.34 -1.01 2.72
CA PHE A 78 6.50 0.00 1.68
C PHE A 78 6.85 1.34 2.30
N GLU A 79 7.83 2.03 1.73
CA GLU A 79 8.06 3.45 1.98
C GLU A 79 7.52 4.25 0.80
N LEU A 80 6.48 5.05 1.06
CA LEU A 80 5.80 5.88 0.06
C LEU A 80 6.06 7.35 0.35
N SER A 81 6.10 8.17 -0.69
CA SER A 81 6.04 9.63 -0.54
C SER A 81 5.09 10.27 -1.54
N MET A 82 4.40 11.32 -1.08
CA MET A 82 3.47 12.13 -1.85
C MET A 82 3.63 13.58 -1.39
N GLY A 83 4.26 14.40 -2.24
CA GLY A 83 4.56 15.79 -1.92
C GLY A 83 5.43 15.88 -0.68
N GLU A 84 4.88 16.48 0.37
CA GLU A 84 5.56 16.65 1.65
C GLU A 84 5.33 15.51 2.66
N GLU A 85 4.38 14.61 2.39
CA GLU A 85 4.08 13.48 3.27
C GLU A 85 4.85 12.21 2.88
N SER A 86 5.18 11.41 3.88
CA SER A 86 5.73 10.07 3.72
C SER A 86 4.96 9.08 4.56
N LEU A 87 4.61 7.94 3.95
CA LEU A 87 3.96 6.83 4.62
C LEU A 87 4.89 5.63 4.72
N LYS A 88 4.83 4.93 5.84
CA LYS A 88 5.31 3.55 5.97
C LYS A 88 4.11 2.62 6.07
N VAL A 89 3.94 1.77 5.07
CA VAL A 89 2.86 0.78 5.04
C VAL A 89 3.43 -0.59 5.36
N TYR A 90 2.72 -1.35 6.17
CA TYR A 90 3.04 -2.74 6.52
C TYR A 90 1.83 -3.60 6.22
N ILE A 91 2.03 -4.67 5.45
CA ILE A 91 0.94 -5.54 5.03
C ILE A 91 1.39 -7.00 4.99
N ASP A 92 0.55 -7.88 5.51
CA ASP A 92 0.58 -9.33 5.28
C ASP A 92 -0.82 -9.78 4.85
N ASP A 93 -1.04 -11.09 4.70
CA ASP A 93 -2.35 -11.58 4.28
C ASP A 93 -3.47 -11.36 5.32
N ARG A 94 -3.13 -11.12 6.59
CA ARG A 94 -4.10 -10.99 7.68
C ARG A 94 -4.30 -9.58 8.14
N SER A 95 -3.38 -8.67 7.83
CA SER A 95 -3.34 -7.40 8.51
C SER A 95 -2.66 -6.28 7.74
N PHE A 96 -3.05 -5.08 8.09
CA PHE A 96 -2.54 -3.84 7.54
C PHE A 96 -2.24 -2.85 8.67
N ALA A 97 -1.16 -2.10 8.51
CA ALA A 97 -0.82 -0.97 9.36
C ALA A 97 -0.14 0.12 8.52
N VAL A 98 -0.29 1.36 8.94
CA VAL A 98 0.34 2.52 8.29
C VAL A 98 0.84 3.49 9.33
N ALA A 99 2.01 4.08 9.06
CA ALA A 99 2.52 5.22 9.79
C ALA A 99 2.67 6.42 8.86
N SER A 100 2.19 7.60 9.26
CA SER A 100 2.44 8.87 8.57
C SER A 100 3.58 9.60 9.27
N LYS A 101 4.27 10.50 8.56
CA LYS A 101 5.38 11.26 9.14
C LYS A 101 4.94 12.64 9.62
N ARG A 102 3.97 13.26 8.96
CA ARG A 102 3.60 14.66 9.20
C ARG A 102 2.18 14.86 9.70
N THR A 103 1.20 14.16 9.13
CA THR A 103 -0.20 14.40 9.46
C THR A 103 -0.68 13.47 10.57
N GLU A 104 -1.00 14.05 11.73
CA GLU A 104 -1.34 13.36 12.99
C GLU A 104 -2.56 12.42 12.87
N ASP A 105 -3.60 12.83 12.13
CA ASP A 105 -4.84 12.04 11.98
C ASP A 105 -4.87 11.12 10.74
N LEU A 106 -3.88 11.23 9.85
CA LEU A 106 -3.90 10.53 8.56
C LEU A 106 -3.81 9.00 8.72
N GLU A 107 -3.06 8.51 9.71
CA GLU A 107 -2.97 7.07 9.99
C GLU A 107 -4.36 6.50 10.27
N LYS A 108 -5.09 7.14 11.18
CA LYS A 108 -6.43 6.74 11.62
C LYS A 108 -7.44 6.82 10.49
N GLU A 109 -7.40 7.90 9.71
CA GLU A 109 -8.25 8.04 8.53
C GLU A 109 -8.06 6.92 7.49
N ILE A 110 -6.82 6.46 7.32
CA ILE A 110 -6.50 5.37 6.41
C ILE A 110 -6.99 4.03 7.00
N THR A 111 -6.70 3.75 8.27
CA THR A 111 -7.10 2.49 8.92
C THR A 111 -8.62 2.37 9.02
N ASP A 112 -9.32 3.42 9.43
CA ASP A 112 -10.78 3.46 9.48
C ASP A 112 -11.37 3.18 8.10
N LYS A 113 -10.83 3.84 7.06
CA LYS A 113 -11.34 3.66 5.70
C LYS A 113 -11.10 2.26 5.17
N ILE A 114 -9.91 1.70 5.36
CA ILE A 114 -9.64 0.32 4.93
C ILE A 114 -10.51 -0.66 5.73
N GLY A 115 -10.71 -0.42 7.03
CA GLY A 115 -11.61 -1.21 7.87
C GLY A 115 -13.05 -1.23 7.36
N GLU A 116 -13.59 -0.09 6.91
CA GLU A 116 -14.89 -0.02 6.24
C GLU A 116 -14.92 -0.82 4.94
N GLU A 117 -13.88 -0.71 4.11
CA GLU A 117 -13.82 -1.39 2.81
C GLU A 117 -13.69 -2.91 2.96
N MET A 118 -13.03 -3.37 4.02
CA MET A 118 -13.03 -4.79 4.37
C MET A 118 -14.45 -5.26 4.71
N LYS A 119 -15.33 -4.45 5.30
CA LYS A 119 -16.72 -4.88 5.58
C LYS A 119 -17.57 -5.04 4.30
N ARG A 120 -17.13 -4.52 3.14
CA ARG A 120 -17.91 -4.55 1.89
C ARG A 120 -17.74 -5.86 1.14
N LYS A 121 -18.81 -6.36 0.51
CA LYS A 121 -18.77 -7.60 -0.29
C LYS A 121 -17.66 -7.59 -1.37
N LYS A 122 -17.44 -6.42 -1.99
CA LYS A 122 -16.34 -6.18 -2.92
C LYS A 122 -15.66 -4.87 -2.52
N PRO A 123 -14.43 -4.89 -2.01
CA PRO A 123 -13.68 -3.67 -1.74
C PRO A 123 -13.48 -2.87 -3.02
N ASP A 124 -13.64 -1.56 -2.93
CA ASP A 124 -13.55 -0.70 -4.11
C ASP A 124 -12.14 -0.12 -4.25
N PHE A 125 -11.63 -0.10 -5.48
CA PHE A 125 -10.45 0.67 -5.85
C PHE A 125 -10.55 1.09 -7.31
N CYS A 126 -10.08 2.31 -7.63
CA CYS A 126 -10.19 2.83 -8.98
C CYS A 126 -9.15 2.17 -9.91
N GLN A 127 -9.57 1.63 -11.06
CA GLN A 127 -8.65 1.01 -12.03
C GLN A 127 -7.61 2.01 -12.59
N THR A 128 -7.91 3.31 -12.59
CA THR A 128 -6.96 4.36 -12.98
C THR A 128 -5.78 4.50 -12.02
N PHE A 129 -5.83 3.84 -10.86
CA PHE A 129 -4.71 3.71 -9.94
C PHE A 129 -3.63 2.75 -10.45
N MET A 130 -4.02 1.72 -11.21
CA MET A 130 -3.09 0.65 -11.64
C MET A 130 -1.87 1.19 -12.39
N PRO A 131 -2.00 2.12 -13.36
CA PRO A 131 -0.84 2.73 -14.04
C PRO A 131 0.16 3.45 -13.12
N LYS A 132 -0.30 3.93 -11.95
CA LYS A 132 0.54 4.67 -11.00
C LYS A 132 1.50 3.75 -10.25
N ILE A 133 1.09 2.51 -10.01
CA ILE A 133 1.86 1.53 -9.24
C ILE A 133 2.39 0.37 -10.06
N MET A 134 1.86 0.10 -11.26
CA MET A 134 2.32 -0.97 -12.16
C MET A 134 2.93 -0.41 -13.45
N PRO A 135 3.94 -1.10 -14.03
CA PRO A 135 4.43 -0.76 -15.37
C PRO A 135 3.33 -0.93 -16.42
N GLN A 136 3.39 -0.11 -17.48
CA GLN A 136 2.59 -0.30 -18.70
C GLN A 136 3.43 -1.00 -19.75
#